data_AF-A0A131YU51-F1
#
_entry.id   AF-A0A131YU51-F1
#
_cell.length_a   1.000
_cell.length_b   1.000
_cell.length_c   1.000
_cell.angle_alpha   90.00
_cell.angle_beta   90.00
_cell.angle_gamma   90.00
#
_symmetry.space_group_name_H-M   'P 1'
#
loop_
_entity.id
_entity.type
_entity.pdbx_description
1 polymer ?
#
loop_
_entity_poly.entity_id
_entity_poly.type
_entity_poly.pdbx_seq_one_letter_code
_entity_poly.pdbx_strand_id
1 'polypeptide(L)'
;MNTVGLLVLHFFVCAVMAQPGANPATNISDTPLGRNESVYLVGYSAGLNNSEITCLHSNYNASYGTWVERYIWFDIGEESDEDQAGRYGIPSNMTILKTSPNVLTLNVSGFLKRFTEAESSYQIKYCDNQSILLAQNVSPNRKPWCSLWVTKDKIETQLTANETFYKDCDDPHYVGFPKSCF
;
A
#
# COMPACT_ATOMS: atom_id res chain seq x y z
N MET A 1 39.22 51.58 21.69
CA MET A 1 37.94 50.90 21.99
C MET A 1 37.62 50.05 20.77
N ASN A 2 38.12 48.82 20.63
CA ASN A 2 37.79 47.56 21.32
C ASN A 2 36.28 47.26 21.36
N THR A 3 35.81 46.41 20.43
CA THR A 3 35.09 45.11 20.58
C THR A 3 34.56 44.70 19.18
N VAL A 4 35.12 43.71 18.46
CA VAL A 4 35.01 42.24 18.58
C VAL A 4 33.56 41.73 18.47
N GLY A 5 33.27 40.85 17.50
CA GLY A 5 32.06 40.02 17.53
C GLY A 5 31.61 39.38 16.21
N LEU A 6 32.42 38.46 15.66
CA LEU A 6 32.01 37.42 14.70
C LEU A 6 30.71 36.71 15.15
N LEU A 7 29.83 36.28 14.23
CA LEU A 7 29.13 34.98 14.26
C LEU A 7 28.22 34.78 13.01
N VAL A 8 28.67 33.87 12.15
CA VAL A 8 27.90 32.79 11.49
C VAL A 8 27.01 33.15 10.29
N LEU A 9 27.66 33.13 9.11
CA LEU A 9 27.43 32.09 8.08
C LEU A 9 26.16 31.23 8.31
N HIS A 10 24.99 31.74 7.93
CA HIS A 10 23.85 30.87 7.61
C HIS A 10 23.93 30.49 6.13
N PHE A 11 24.99 29.76 5.80
CA PHE A 11 24.89 28.66 4.85
C PHE A 11 23.94 27.62 5.46
N PHE A 12 22.64 27.83 5.27
CA PHE A 12 21.75 26.71 5.04
C PHE A 12 21.19 27.01 3.67
N VAL A 13 21.88 26.51 2.65
CA VAL A 13 21.36 25.40 1.84
C VAL A 13 19.97 25.80 1.38
N CYS A 14 19.82 26.04 0.07
CA CYS A 14 18.55 25.81 -0.59
C CYS A 14 18.02 24.49 -0.06
N ALA A 15 17.19 24.56 0.98
CA ALA A 15 16.23 23.55 1.28
C ALA A 15 15.36 23.61 0.05
N VAL A 16 15.77 22.83 -0.95
CA VAL A 16 14.85 22.08 -1.76
C VAL A 16 13.86 21.59 -0.74
N MET A 17 12.75 22.31 -0.62
CA MET A 17 11.52 21.81 -0.06
C MET A 17 11.12 20.71 -1.05
N ALA A 18 11.90 19.63 -1.05
CA ALA A 18 11.39 18.33 -1.32
C ALA A 18 10.29 18.24 -0.28
N GLN A 19 9.06 18.37 -0.75
CA GLN A 19 7.98 17.66 -0.10
C GLN A 19 8.55 16.28 0.28
N PRO A 20 8.27 15.74 1.47
CA PRO A 20 8.51 14.33 1.74
C PRO A 20 7.59 13.51 0.81
N GLY A 21 7.85 13.60 -0.49
CA GLY A 21 7.17 12.98 -1.59
C GLY A 21 7.96 11.73 -1.87
N ALA A 22 7.26 10.60 -1.73
CA ALA A 22 7.74 9.26 -1.97
C ALA A 22 8.78 9.21 -3.09
N ASN A 23 9.98 8.70 -2.78
CA ASN A 23 10.92 8.33 -3.83
C ASN A 23 10.22 7.31 -4.75
N PRO A 24 10.44 7.39 -6.08
CA PRO A 24 9.84 6.43 -6.99
C PRO A 24 10.31 5.02 -6.59
N ALA A 25 9.36 4.12 -6.34
CA ALA A 25 9.65 2.71 -6.11
C ALA A 25 10.16 2.10 -7.41
N THR A 26 11.42 1.68 -7.41
CA THR A 26 12.07 1.07 -8.58
C THR A 26 12.26 -0.43 -8.42
N ASN A 27 12.18 -0.91 -7.19
CA ASN A 27 12.24 -2.30 -6.80
C ASN A 27 11.17 -2.58 -5.75
N ILE A 28 10.61 -3.79 -5.74
CA ILE A 28 9.62 -4.18 -4.73
C ILE A 28 10.17 -4.08 -3.30
N SER A 29 11.46 -4.33 -3.09
CA SER A 29 12.14 -4.19 -1.79
C SER A 29 12.17 -2.75 -1.25
N ASP A 30 11.93 -1.75 -2.11
CA ASP A 30 11.78 -0.35 -1.70
C ASP A 30 10.46 -0.11 -0.96
N THR A 31 9.53 -1.07 -1.05
CA THR A 31 8.17 -0.99 -0.50
C THR A 31 7.95 -1.97 0.65
N PRO A 32 6.92 -1.78 1.49
CA PRO A 32 6.56 -2.74 2.53
C PRO A 32 6.21 -4.13 1.97
N LEU A 33 5.69 -4.21 0.74
CA LEU A 33 5.34 -5.48 0.09
C LEU A 33 6.57 -6.32 -0.27
N GLY A 34 7.75 -5.72 -0.42
CA GLY A 34 8.97 -6.44 -0.73
C GLY A 34 9.74 -6.96 0.48
N ARG A 35 9.22 -6.75 1.69
CA ARG A 35 9.88 -7.07 2.94
C ARG A 35 9.13 -8.16 3.71
N ASN A 36 9.74 -8.65 4.77
CA ASN A 36 9.27 -9.82 5.52
C ASN A 36 8.07 -9.51 6.43
N GLU A 37 7.81 -8.24 6.72
CA GLU A 37 6.70 -7.81 7.57
C GLU A 37 5.35 -8.02 6.88
N SER A 38 4.33 -8.31 7.68
CA SER A 38 2.94 -8.30 7.23
C SER A 38 2.45 -6.88 6.93
N VAL A 39 1.59 -6.77 5.92
CA VAL A 39 0.88 -5.52 5.61
C VAL A 39 -0.63 -5.74 5.71
N TYR A 40 -1.36 -4.72 6.13
CA TYR A 40 -2.77 -4.78 6.48
C TYR A 40 -3.53 -3.71 5.71
N LEU A 41 -4.67 -4.07 5.11
CA LEU A 41 -5.54 -3.09 4.46
C LEU A 41 -6.19 -2.23 5.55
N VAL A 42 -6.01 -0.91 5.47
CA VAL A 42 -6.56 0.04 6.46
C VAL A 42 -7.40 1.15 5.83
N GLY A 43 -7.41 1.23 4.50
CA GLY A 43 -8.30 2.14 3.79
C GLY A 43 -8.48 1.73 2.33
N TYR A 44 -9.62 2.08 1.77
CA TYR A 44 -9.96 1.80 0.38
C TYR A 44 -10.98 2.81 -0.16
N SER A 45 -11.06 2.91 -1.49
CA SER A 45 -12.12 3.66 -2.17
C SER A 45 -13.46 2.93 -2.07
N ALA A 46 -14.58 3.66 -1.93
CA ALA A 46 -15.92 3.09 -1.78
C ALA A 46 -16.28 2.05 -2.86
N GLY A 47 -15.82 2.28 -4.10
CA GLY A 47 -16.03 1.35 -5.23
C GLY A 47 -15.32 0.00 -5.10
N LEU A 48 -14.39 -0.15 -4.16
CA LEU A 48 -13.71 -1.42 -3.83
C LEU A 48 -14.32 -2.12 -2.61
N ASN A 49 -15.37 -1.55 -2.00
CA ASN A 49 -15.97 -2.12 -0.81
C ASN A 49 -16.66 -3.45 -1.14
N ASN A 50 -16.24 -4.51 -0.46
CA ASN A 50 -16.94 -5.78 -0.43
C ASN A 50 -17.18 -6.16 1.04
N SER A 51 -18.45 -6.09 1.46
CA SER A 51 -18.85 -6.35 2.86
C SER A 51 -18.67 -7.80 3.30
N GLU A 52 -18.55 -8.73 2.35
CA GLU A 52 -18.33 -10.15 2.66
C GLU A 52 -16.87 -10.43 3.04
N ILE A 53 -15.94 -9.56 2.65
CA ILE A 53 -14.49 -9.76 2.83
C ILE A 53 -13.99 -8.92 4.01
N THR A 54 -13.43 -9.60 4.99
CA THR A 54 -12.85 -8.97 6.18
C THR A 54 -11.43 -9.45 6.43
N CYS A 55 -10.74 -8.82 7.39
CA CYS A 55 -9.42 -9.20 7.84
C CYS A 55 -8.36 -9.27 6.73
N LEU A 56 -8.50 -8.47 5.67
CA LEU A 56 -7.60 -8.48 4.51
C LEU A 56 -6.19 -8.02 4.88
N HIS A 57 -5.22 -8.93 4.78
CA HIS A 57 -3.81 -8.66 5.04
C HIS A 57 -2.92 -9.53 4.15
N SER A 58 -1.63 -9.21 4.09
CA SER A 58 -0.67 -9.94 3.28
C SER A 58 0.61 -10.26 4.04
N ASN A 59 0.98 -11.54 4.02
CA ASN A 59 2.18 -12.07 4.69
C ASN A 59 3.24 -12.45 3.65
N TYR A 60 4.48 -12.12 3.94
CA TYR A 60 5.62 -12.58 3.15
C TYR A 60 5.71 -14.11 3.21
N ASN A 61 6.01 -14.75 2.07
CA ASN A 61 6.36 -16.15 2.02
C ASN A 61 7.82 -16.34 1.62
N ALA A 62 8.17 -15.85 0.44
CA ALA A 62 9.48 -16.07 -0.17
C ALA A 62 9.82 -14.96 -1.17
N SER A 63 11.10 -14.91 -1.57
CA SER A 63 11.58 -14.04 -2.63
C SER A 63 12.36 -14.86 -3.65
N TYR A 64 12.15 -14.54 -4.93
CA TYR A 64 12.74 -15.21 -6.08
C TYR A 64 13.27 -14.16 -7.06
N GLY A 65 14.52 -13.74 -6.89
CA GLY A 65 15.11 -12.67 -7.67
C GLY A 65 14.40 -11.33 -7.41
N THR A 66 13.73 -10.77 -8.42
CA THR A 66 12.96 -9.52 -8.30
C THR A 66 11.50 -9.72 -7.91
N TRP A 67 11.06 -10.98 -7.78
CA TRP A 67 9.70 -11.31 -7.38
C TRP A 67 9.64 -11.61 -5.89
N VAL A 68 8.55 -11.18 -5.26
CA VAL A 68 8.20 -11.55 -3.89
C VAL A 68 6.88 -12.29 -3.92
N GLU A 69 6.89 -13.48 -3.35
CA GLU A 69 5.68 -14.25 -3.11
C GLU A 69 5.11 -13.87 -1.75
N ARG A 70 3.84 -13.50 -1.74
CA ARG A 70 3.09 -13.22 -0.52
C ARG A 70 1.79 -14.02 -0.53
N TYR A 71 1.31 -14.39 0.64
CA TYR A 71 -0.08 -14.81 0.79
C TYR A 71 -0.95 -13.59 1.05
N ILE A 72 -2.08 -13.50 0.36
CA ILE A 72 -3.15 -12.56 0.64
C ILE A 72 -4.21 -13.33 1.44
N TRP A 73 -4.40 -12.93 2.69
CA TRP A 73 -5.30 -13.55 3.65
C TRP A 73 -6.54 -12.70 3.85
N PHE A 74 -7.70 -13.34 3.92
CA PHE A 74 -8.98 -12.70 4.23
C PHE A 74 -9.98 -13.72 4.75
N ASP A 75 -11.03 -13.22 5.39
CA ASP A 75 -12.13 -14.01 5.90
C ASP A 75 -13.40 -13.66 5.11
N ILE A 76 -14.16 -14.67 4.67
CA ILE A 76 -15.47 -14.51 4.03
C ILE A 76 -16.56 -14.85 5.06
N GLY A 77 -17.55 -13.96 5.21
CA GLY A 77 -18.68 -14.14 6.12
C GLY A 77 -19.68 -15.23 5.70
N GLU A 78 -20.50 -15.67 6.68
CA GLU A 78 -21.56 -16.68 6.53
C GLU A 78 -22.73 -16.26 5.62
N GLU A 79 -22.82 -14.98 5.21
CA GLU A 79 -23.83 -14.54 4.23
C GLU A 79 -23.52 -15.01 2.79
N SER A 80 -22.27 -15.39 2.53
CA SER A 80 -21.91 -16.17 1.35
C SER A 80 -22.33 -17.61 1.57
N ASP A 81 -22.78 -18.33 0.53
CA ASP A 81 -23.19 -19.75 0.58
C ASP A 81 -22.46 -20.51 1.71
N GLU A 82 -23.16 -21.11 2.68
CA GLU A 82 -22.60 -21.66 3.94
C GLU A 82 -21.34 -22.54 3.75
N ASP A 83 -21.15 -23.12 2.55
CA ASP A 83 -19.98 -23.90 2.12
C ASP A 83 -18.71 -23.07 1.80
N GLN A 84 -18.79 -21.72 1.79
CA GLN A 84 -17.71 -20.79 1.43
C GLN A 84 -17.28 -19.86 2.57
N ALA A 85 -17.90 -19.98 3.75
CA ALA A 85 -17.51 -19.20 4.91
C ALA A 85 -16.15 -19.70 5.46
N GLY A 86 -15.27 -18.76 5.80
CA GLY A 86 -13.99 -19.10 6.43
C GLY A 86 -12.82 -18.22 6.01
N ARG A 87 -11.63 -18.60 6.49
CA ARG A 87 -10.36 -17.91 6.20
C ARG A 87 -9.67 -18.52 4.99
N TYR A 88 -9.30 -17.67 4.04
CA TYR A 88 -8.60 -18.04 2.81
C TYR A 88 -7.24 -17.36 2.74
N GLY A 89 -6.23 -18.09 2.25
CA GLY A 89 -4.90 -17.58 1.96
C GLY A 89 -4.53 -17.89 0.51
N ILE A 90 -4.46 -16.85 -0.33
CA ILE A 90 -4.15 -17.01 -1.76
C ILE A 90 -2.70 -16.56 -2.01
N PRO A 91 -1.82 -17.43 -2.53
CA PRO A 91 -0.48 -17.02 -2.91
C PRO A 91 -0.53 -16.06 -4.10
N SER A 92 0.27 -15.01 -4.05
CA SER A 92 0.38 -13.96 -5.05
C SER A 92 1.83 -13.56 -5.23
N ASN A 93 2.32 -13.67 -6.46
CA ASN A 93 3.66 -13.21 -6.84
C ASN A 93 3.60 -11.77 -7.30
N MET A 94 4.45 -10.92 -6.73
CA MET A 94 4.46 -9.48 -6.94
C MET A 94 5.86 -8.98 -7.33
N THR A 95 5.95 -7.96 -8.16
CA THR A 95 7.23 -7.31 -8.49
C THR A 95 7.03 -5.85 -8.90
N ILE A 96 8.13 -5.09 -8.96
CA ILE A 96 8.21 -3.78 -9.62
C ILE A 96 9.30 -3.90 -10.69
N LEU A 97 8.90 -3.70 -11.94
CA LEU A 97 9.81 -3.82 -13.08
C LEU A 97 10.62 -2.52 -13.23
N LYS A 98 11.93 -2.64 -13.48
CA LYS A 98 12.80 -1.48 -13.74
C LYS A 98 12.33 -0.61 -14.91
N THR A 99 11.66 -1.21 -15.89
CA THR A 99 11.09 -0.52 -17.06
C THR A 99 9.78 0.22 -16.76
N SER A 100 9.20 -0.02 -15.59
CA SER A 100 7.90 0.53 -15.18
C SER A 100 7.95 0.88 -13.69
N PRO A 101 8.79 1.86 -13.31
CA PRO A 101 8.87 2.31 -11.92
C PRO A 101 7.50 2.80 -11.44
N ASN A 102 7.24 2.69 -10.14
CA ASN A 102 5.94 2.97 -9.53
C ASN A 102 4.77 2.11 -10.03
N VAL A 103 5.03 1.00 -10.71
CA VAL A 103 3.98 0.04 -11.09
C VAL A 103 4.23 -1.28 -10.39
N LEU A 104 3.32 -1.62 -9.46
CA LEU A 104 3.28 -2.95 -8.87
C LEU A 104 2.65 -3.90 -9.88
N THR A 105 3.35 -4.97 -10.24
CA THR A 105 2.87 -6.03 -11.12
C THR A 105 2.56 -7.27 -10.28
N LEU A 106 1.40 -7.90 -10.51
CA LEU A 106 0.96 -9.11 -9.81
C LEU A 106 0.65 -10.23 -10.80
N ASN A 107 1.04 -11.45 -10.44
CA ASN A 107 0.53 -12.65 -11.09
C ASN A 107 -0.81 -13.02 -10.47
N VAL A 108 -1.89 -12.51 -11.06
CA VAL A 108 -3.26 -12.75 -10.56
C VAL A 108 -3.73 -14.14 -10.97
N SER A 109 -3.93 -14.99 -9.97
CA SER A 109 -4.58 -16.30 -10.17
C SER A 109 -6.09 -16.13 -10.40
N GLY A 110 -6.73 -17.13 -11.02
CA GLY A 110 -8.19 -17.11 -11.20
C GLY A 110 -8.95 -17.02 -9.88
N PHE A 111 -8.43 -17.66 -8.82
CA PHE A 111 -8.97 -17.54 -7.46
C PHE A 111 -8.84 -16.13 -6.91
N LEU A 112 -7.66 -15.51 -7.01
CA LEU A 112 -7.45 -14.15 -6.53
C LEU A 112 -8.41 -13.18 -7.23
N LYS A 113 -8.53 -13.29 -8.55
CA LYS A 113 -9.46 -12.46 -9.33
C LYS A 113 -10.91 -12.68 -8.95
N ARG A 114 -11.32 -13.93 -8.73
CA ARG A 114 -12.71 -14.27 -8.39
C ARG A 114 -13.15 -13.64 -7.08
N PHE A 115 -12.30 -13.63 -6.06
CA PHE A 115 -12.67 -13.15 -4.72
C PHE A 115 -12.38 -11.66 -4.52
N THR A 116 -11.27 -11.16 -5.05
CA THR A 116 -10.78 -9.80 -4.71
C THR A 116 -10.86 -8.81 -5.86
N GLU A 117 -11.33 -9.26 -7.04
CA GLU A 117 -11.29 -8.49 -8.28
C GLU A 117 -9.90 -7.93 -8.64
N ALA A 118 -8.83 -8.58 -8.15
CA ALA A 118 -7.48 -8.10 -8.34
C ALA A 118 -7.11 -7.93 -9.82
N GLU A 119 -6.39 -6.84 -10.09
CA GLU A 119 -5.78 -6.51 -11.37
C GLU A 119 -4.32 -6.95 -11.41
N SER A 120 -3.81 -7.20 -12.62
CA SER A 120 -2.41 -7.58 -12.82
C SER A 120 -1.41 -6.44 -12.57
N SER A 121 -1.89 -5.20 -12.43
CA SER A 121 -1.02 -4.06 -12.19
C SER A 121 -1.71 -2.92 -11.45
N TYR A 122 -0.96 -2.22 -10.60
CA TYR A 122 -1.41 -1.04 -9.86
C TYR A 122 -0.35 0.06 -9.88
N GLN A 123 -0.78 1.32 -9.94
CA GLN A 123 0.09 2.47 -9.73
C GLN A 123 0.38 2.64 -8.25
N ILE A 124 1.65 2.86 -7.91
CA ILE A 124 2.09 3.22 -6.57
C ILE A 124 2.04 4.75 -6.48
N LYS A 125 1.01 5.28 -5.82
CA LYS A 125 0.82 6.73 -5.64
C LYS A 125 1.66 7.29 -4.49
N TYR A 126 1.90 6.46 -3.49
CA TYR A 126 2.73 6.77 -2.33
C TYR A 126 3.31 5.48 -1.79
N CYS A 127 4.55 5.51 -1.35
CA CYS A 127 5.13 4.47 -0.52
C CYS A 127 6.21 5.04 0.39
N ASP A 128 6.29 4.47 1.59
CA ASP A 128 7.42 4.63 2.49
C ASP A 128 7.76 3.25 3.10
N ASN A 129 8.59 3.25 4.15
CA ASN A 129 9.01 2.01 4.80
C ASN A 129 7.88 1.21 5.45
N GLN A 130 6.72 1.82 5.70
CA GLN A 130 5.66 1.23 6.53
C GLN A 130 4.27 1.33 5.88
N SER A 131 4.13 2.03 4.77
CA SER A 131 2.85 2.22 4.10
C SER A 131 3.00 2.25 2.59
N ILE A 132 1.95 1.81 1.90
CA ILE A 132 1.85 1.86 0.45
C ILE A 132 0.42 2.14 0.03
N LEU A 133 0.28 3.08 -0.91
CA LEU A 133 -0.98 3.45 -1.54
C LEU A 133 -0.97 2.97 -2.99
N LEU A 134 -1.83 2.00 -3.28
CA LEU A 134 -2.00 1.41 -4.59
C LEU A 134 -3.26 1.97 -5.24
N ALA A 135 -3.17 2.29 -6.53
CA ALA A 135 -4.28 2.81 -7.33
C ALA A 135 -4.49 1.97 -8.58
N GLN A 136 -5.75 1.71 -8.94
CA GLN A 136 -6.09 1.09 -10.21
C GLN A 136 -5.65 1.96 -11.40
N ASN A 137 -5.37 1.31 -12.52
CA ASN A 137 -5.03 2.00 -13.77
C ASN A 137 -6.31 2.54 -14.43
N VAL A 138 -6.67 3.78 -14.11
CA VAL A 138 -7.80 4.48 -14.73
C VAL A 138 -7.33 5.58 -15.70
N SER A 139 -8.24 6.04 -16.56
CA SER A 139 -8.01 7.20 -17.43
C SER A 139 -7.67 8.46 -16.60
N PRO A 140 -6.81 9.35 -17.12
CA PRO A 140 -6.27 10.49 -16.36
C PRO A 140 -7.30 11.52 -15.90
N ASN A 141 -8.53 11.47 -16.42
CA ASN A 141 -9.59 12.43 -16.11
C ASN A 141 -10.44 12.06 -14.88
N ARG A 142 -10.10 10.96 -14.18
CA ARG A 142 -10.82 10.53 -12.97
C ARG A 142 -9.83 10.17 -11.88
N LYS A 143 -10.22 10.40 -10.63
CA LYS A 143 -9.49 9.83 -9.50
C LYS A 143 -9.64 8.30 -9.56
N PRO A 144 -8.54 7.54 -9.39
CA PRO A 144 -8.61 6.08 -9.32
C PRO A 144 -9.27 5.61 -8.04
N TRP A 145 -9.78 4.39 -8.08
CA TRP A 145 -9.97 3.62 -6.85
C TRP A 145 -8.61 3.19 -6.29
N CYS A 146 -8.47 3.29 -4.97
CA CYS A 146 -7.23 3.03 -4.28
C CYS A 146 -7.41 2.07 -3.11
N SER A 147 -6.31 1.44 -2.72
CA SER A 147 -6.17 0.71 -1.46
C SER A 147 -4.93 1.17 -0.71
N LEU A 148 -5.08 1.41 0.59
CA LEU A 148 -4.05 1.87 1.51
C LEU A 148 -3.67 0.72 2.45
N TRP A 149 -2.39 0.36 2.42
CA TRP A 149 -1.84 -0.75 3.19
C TRP A 149 -0.73 -0.26 4.11
N VAL A 150 -0.66 -0.83 5.31
CA VAL A 150 0.35 -0.47 6.31
C VAL A 150 0.93 -1.68 7.02
N THR A 151 2.15 -1.55 7.55
CA THR A 151 2.71 -2.53 8.49
C THR A 151 2.03 -2.40 9.86
N LYS A 152 2.14 -3.45 10.68
CA LYS A 152 1.43 -3.56 11.98
C LYS A 152 1.61 -2.33 12.89
N ASP A 153 2.82 -1.80 12.97
CA ASP A 153 3.17 -0.67 13.84
C ASP A 153 2.45 0.64 13.48
N LYS A 154 1.88 0.73 12.28
CA LYS A 154 1.22 1.93 11.76
C LYS A 154 -0.30 1.85 11.73
N ILE A 155 -0.90 0.73 12.13
CA ILE A 155 -2.37 0.57 12.16
C ILE A 155 -3.04 1.60 13.09
N GLU A 156 -2.44 1.88 14.25
CA GLU A 156 -3.01 2.77 15.27
C GLU A 156 -2.42 4.21 15.23
N THR A 157 -1.54 4.53 14.27
CA THR A 157 -0.85 5.83 14.20
C THR A 157 -1.32 6.65 13.00
N GLN A 158 -1.30 7.99 13.12
CA GLN A 158 -1.54 8.88 11.98
C GLN A 158 -0.54 8.60 10.84
N LEU A 159 -1.07 8.38 9.65
CA LEU A 159 -0.29 8.02 8.46
C LEU A 159 0.01 9.26 7.62
N THR A 160 1.27 9.44 7.24
CA THR A 160 1.66 10.42 6.23
C THR A 160 0.99 10.13 4.88
N ALA A 161 0.75 8.85 4.58
CA ALA A 161 0.02 8.41 3.40
C ALA A 161 -1.44 8.91 3.33
N ASN A 162 -2.05 9.31 4.46
CA ASN A 162 -3.46 9.73 4.49
C ASN A 162 -3.70 10.98 3.65
N GLU A 163 -2.79 11.95 3.66
CA GLU A 163 -2.95 13.18 2.86
C GLU A 163 -3.06 12.83 1.36
N THR A 164 -2.16 11.97 0.87
CA THR A 164 -2.20 11.49 -0.52
C THR A 164 -3.45 10.65 -0.78
N PHE A 165 -3.84 9.76 0.14
CA PHE A 165 -5.02 8.92 0.01
C PHE A 165 -6.30 9.74 -0.16
N TYR A 166 -6.55 10.73 0.71
CA TYR A 166 -7.74 11.59 0.61
C TYR A 166 -7.70 12.53 -0.60
N LYS A 167 -6.51 12.96 -1.01
CA LYS A 167 -6.34 13.87 -2.13
C LYS A 167 -6.50 13.18 -3.49
N ASP A 168 -5.86 12.04 -3.68
CA ASP A 168 -5.65 11.46 -5.02
C ASP A 168 -6.62 10.32 -5.35
N CYS A 169 -7.34 9.79 -4.38
CA CYS A 169 -8.26 8.65 -4.57
C CYS A 169 -9.72 9.09 -4.63
N ASP A 170 -10.51 8.30 -5.35
CA ASP A 170 -11.95 8.46 -5.44
C ASP A 170 -12.63 7.90 -4.20
N ASP A 171 -13.57 8.67 -3.62
CA ASP A 171 -14.31 8.36 -2.39
C ASP A 171 -13.54 7.52 -1.33
N PRO A 172 -12.44 8.05 -0.76
CA PRO A 172 -11.54 7.29 0.10
C PRO A 172 -12.08 7.15 1.53
N HIS A 173 -12.09 5.92 2.04
CA HIS A 173 -12.45 5.57 3.41
C HIS A 173 -11.27 4.98 4.17
N TYR A 174 -10.90 5.61 5.29
CA TYR A 174 -9.99 5.01 6.25
C TYR A 174 -10.79 4.22 7.29
N VAL A 175 -10.57 2.91 7.36
CA VAL A 175 -11.33 1.99 8.22
C VAL A 175 -10.48 1.40 9.36
N GLY A 176 -9.15 1.54 9.29
CA GLY A 176 -8.24 0.85 10.21
C GLY A 176 -8.25 -0.67 9.99
N PHE A 177 -7.57 -1.41 10.86
CA PHE A 177 -7.60 -2.87 10.84
C PHE A 177 -8.29 -3.39 12.12
N PRO A 178 -9.35 -4.21 12.03
CA PRO A 178 -10.10 -4.63 13.21
C PRO A 178 -9.26 -5.46 14.19
N LYS A 179 -9.41 -5.21 15.50
CA LYS A 179 -8.65 -5.96 16.53
C LYS A 179 -8.97 -7.46 16.56
N SER A 180 -10.17 -7.84 16.13
CA SER A 180 -10.60 -9.24 16.00
C SER A 180 -9.87 -10.02 14.90
N CYS A 181 -9.12 -9.34 14.03
CA CYS A 181 -8.43 -9.95 12.90
C CYS A 181 -6.97 -10.35 13.20
N PHE A 182 -6.47 -10.10 14.42
CA PHE A 182 -5.11 -10.44 14.85
C PHE A 182 -4.99 -11.85 15.43
#